data_AF-A0A5N4DLB0-F1
#
_entry.id   AF-A0A5N4DLB0-F1
#
_cell.length_a   1.000
_cell.length_b   1.000
_cell.length_c   1.000
_cell.angle_alpha   90.00
_cell.angle_beta   90.00
_cell.angle_gamma   90.00
#
_symmetry.space_group_name_H-M   'P 1'
#
loop_
_entity.id
_entity.type
_entity.pdbx_description
1 polymer ?
#
loop_
_entity_poly.entity_id
_entity_poly.type
_entity_poly.pdbx_seq_one_letter_code
_entity_poly.pdbx_strand_id
1 'polypeptide(L)'
;GANSYGQLGLGHKEDVLLPQQLSDFCKPGCVKRITGGGGHSAIVTVLKPLYFTDEGDLFVCGLNKDGQLGLGHTEDVLYFTPCKSLLGCPVQQVACGWDFTIILTGVPHGPRRCVFPQAVELLREMVVSIAAGLRHALAATGLENSQAICVLAGSDHSASLTGR
;
A
#
# COMPACT_ATOMS: atom_id res chain seq x y z
N GLY A 1 -14.72 12.35 5.96
CA GLY A 1 -15.92 11.56 5.64
C GLY A 1 -16.06 10.46 6.68
N ALA A 2 -16.40 9.25 6.24
CA ALA A 2 -16.46 8.08 7.11
C ALA A 2 -15.10 7.78 7.76
N ASN A 3 -15.12 7.41 9.05
CA ASN A 3 -13.92 7.17 9.85
C ASN A 3 -14.07 6.01 10.85
N SER A 4 -15.04 5.11 10.63
CA SER A 4 -15.38 4.05 11.59
C SER A 4 -14.22 3.12 11.98
N TYR A 5 -13.14 3.10 11.19
CA TYR A 5 -11.94 2.30 11.45
C TYR A 5 -10.69 3.15 11.70
N GLY A 6 -10.80 4.49 11.68
CA GLY A 6 -9.66 5.40 11.76
C GLY A 6 -8.98 5.67 10.42
N GLN A 7 -9.65 5.38 9.29
CA GLN A 7 -9.09 5.53 7.94
C GLN A 7 -8.77 6.98 7.54
N LEU A 8 -9.21 7.98 8.32
CA LEU A 8 -8.79 9.36 8.14
C LEU A 8 -7.41 9.65 8.76
N GLY A 9 -6.89 8.78 9.62
CA GLY A 9 -5.59 8.95 10.27
C GLY A 9 -5.55 10.04 11.34
N LEU A 10 -6.70 10.42 11.90
CA LEU A 10 -6.86 11.55 12.83
C LEU A 10 -6.72 11.17 14.32
N GLY A 11 -6.49 9.90 14.64
CA GLY A 11 -6.37 9.44 16.03
C GLY A 11 -7.68 9.05 16.72
N HIS A 12 -8.80 9.09 16.01
CA HIS A 12 -10.12 8.71 16.51
C HIS A 12 -10.94 8.02 15.41
N LYS A 13 -12.11 7.47 15.77
CA LYS A 13 -13.03 6.73 14.88
C LYS A 13 -14.32 7.50 14.54
N GLU A 14 -14.34 8.80 14.79
CA GLU A 14 -15.51 9.64 14.54
C GLU A 14 -15.50 10.21 13.14
N ASP A 15 -16.66 10.19 12.48
CA ASP A 15 -16.83 10.74 11.14
C ASP A 15 -16.58 12.26 11.14
N VAL A 16 -15.95 12.72 10.06
CA VAL A 16 -15.61 14.14 9.89
C VAL A 16 -16.17 14.65 8.58
N LEU A 17 -16.95 15.74 8.62
CA LEU A 17 -17.62 16.28 7.43
C LEU A 17 -16.75 17.25 6.63
N LEU A 18 -15.76 17.87 7.26
CA LEU A 18 -14.87 18.85 6.63
C LEU A 18 -13.45 18.30 6.48
N PRO A 19 -12.70 18.73 5.45
CA PRO A 19 -11.29 18.38 5.33
C PRO A 19 -10.51 18.79 6.60
N GLN A 20 -9.78 17.84 7.18
CA GLN A 20 -8.86 18.10 8.29
C GLN A 20 -7.42 17.92 7.84
N GLN A 21 -6.56 18.80 8.34
CA GLN A 21 -5.14 18.74 8.05
C GLN A 21 -4.48 17.62 8.87
N LEU A 22 -3.60 16.87 8.20
CA LEU A 22 -2.68 15.94 8.84
C LEU A 22 -1.28 16.57 8.81
N SER A 23 -0.64 16.72 9.97
CA SER A 23 0.69 17.37 10.08
C SER A 23 1.82 16.45 10.54
N ASP A 24 1.51 15.23 10.99
CA ASP A 24 2.42 14.53 11.91
C ASP A 24 3.12 13.29 11.30
N PHE A 25 2.83 12.95 10.04
CA PHE A 25 3.39 11.75 9.40
C PHE A 25 4.37 12.03 8.25
N CYS A 26 4.37 13.25 7.68
CA CYS A 26 5.10 13.60 6.46
C CYS A 26 5.38 15.11 6.41
N LYS A 27 6.51 15.52 5.82
CA LYS A 27 6.78 16.94 5.55
C LYS A 27 5.90 17.46 4.41
N PRO A 28 5.49 18.74 4.39
CA PRO A 28 4.79 19.31 3.25
C PRO A 28 5.53 19.06 1.93
N GLY A 29 4.78 18.68 0.88
CA GLY A 29 5.33 18.35 -0.43
C GLY A 29 5.93 16.95 -0.55
N CYS A 30 5.88 16.13 0.49
CA CYS A 30 6.43 14.77 0.48
C CYS A 30 5.47 13.69 -0.02
N VAL A 31 4.17 14.00 -0.19
CA VAL A 31 3.17 13.01 -0.64
C VAL A 31 3.25 12.81 -2.15
N LYS A 32 3.47 11.57 -2.58
CA LYS A 32 3.49 11.16 -4.00
C LYS A 32 2.15 10.58 -4.44
N ARG A 33 1.56 9.70 -3.63
CA ARG A 33 0.30 9.01 -3.93
C ARG A 33 -0.53 8.82 -2.67
N ILE A 34 -1.85 8.80 -2.85
CA ILE A 34 -2.84 8.50 -1.82
C ILE A 34 -3.81 7.48 -2.44
N THR A 35 -4.20 6.47 -1.68
CA THR A 35 -5.24 5.50 -2.05
C THR A 35 -6.07 5.15 -0.81
N GLY A 36 -7.31 4.73 -1.03
CA GLY A 36 -8.22 4.30 0.03
C GLY A 36 -9.02 3.07 -0.39
N GLY A 37 -9.28 2.19 0.56
CA GLY A 37 -10.05 0.96 0.40
C GLY A 37 -11.39 0.99 1.14
N GLY A 38 -11.94 -0.19 1.42
CA GLY A 38 -13.22 -0.35 2.13
C GLY A 38 -13.24 0.11 3.59
N GLY A 39 -12.07 0.44 4.14
CA GLY A 39 -11.94 0.94 5.51
C GLY A 39 -10.53 1.34 5.91
N HIS A 40 -9.60 1.47 4.96
CA HIS A 40 -8.21 1.80 5.22
C HIS A 40 -7.68 2.78 4.18
N SER A 41 -6.60 3.47 4.51
CA SER A 41 -5.92 4.43 3.65
C SER A 41 -4.44 4.13 3.59
N ALA A 42 -3.83 4.40 2.44
CA ALA A 42 -2.40 4.30 2.26
C ALA A 42 -1.84 5.53 1.54
N ILE A 43 -0.67 5.96 1.96
CA ILE A 43 0.05 7.11 1.41
C ILE A 43 1.47 6.67 1.08
N VAL A 44 1.92 6.96 -0.14
CA VAL A 44 3.32 6.83 -0.53
C VAL A 44 3.94 8.20 -0.53
N THR A 45 5.03 8.36 0.21
CA THR A 45 5.83 9.58 0.21
C THR A 45 6.99 9.49 -0.77
N VAL A 46 7.67 10.61 -1.03
CA VAL A 46 9.00 10.63 -1.67
C VAL A 46 10.07 10.71 -0.59
N LEU A 47 11.11 9.88 -0.74
CA LEU A 47 12.37 10.11 -0.04
C LEU A 47 13.05 11.34 -0.67
N LYS A 48 13.77 12.12 0.13
CA LYS A 48 14.44 13.35 -0.30
C LYS A 48 15.19 13.16 -1.65
N PRO A 49 15.35 14.22 -2.45
CA PRO A 49 16.09 14.22 -3.72
C PRO A 49 17.61 13.93 -3.59
N LEU A 50 18.07 13.37 -2.47
CA LEU A 50 19.48 13.06 -2.23
C LEU A 50 19.93 11.81 -3.00
N TYR A 51 18.99 10.95 -3.36
CA TYR A 51 19.20 9.81 -4.25
C TYR A 51 18.25 10.01 -5.42
N PHE A 52 18.75 9.94 -6.66
CA PHE A 52 18.00 10.15 -7.91
C PHE A 52 16.92 9.08 -8.16
N THR A 53 16.20 8.65 -7.13
CA THR A 53 15.19 7.61 -7.19
C THR A 53 13.82 8.17 -6.84
N ASP A 54 12.85 7.84 -7.69
CA ASP A 54 11.47 8.32 -7.65
C ASP A 54 10.63 7.58 -6.59
N GLU A 55 11.25 7.26 -5.47
CA GLU A 55 10.86 6.19 -4.55
C GLU A 55 10.53 6.75 -3.17
N GLY A 56 9.68 6.06 -2.41
CA GLY A 56 9.58 6.38 -0.99
C GLY A 56 8.74 5.48 -0.12
N ASP A 57 8.41 6.00 1.06
CA ASP A 57 7.91 5.21 2.18
C ASP A 57 6.39 5.05 2.12
N LEU A 58 5.92 3.88 2.55
CA LEU A 58 4.49 3.60 2.69
C LEU A 58 4.01 3.87 4.11
N PHE A 59 2.97 4.69 4.23
CA PHE A 59 2.23 4.94 5.46
C PHE A 59 0.80 4.42 5.30
N VAL A 60 0.26 3.79 6.35
CA VAL A 60 -1.06 3.14 6.33
C VAL A 60 -1.83 3.44 7.61
N CYS A 61 -3.16 3.48 7.51
CA CYS A 61 -4.08 3.58 8.66
C CYS A 61 -5.45 2.98 8.32
N GLY A 62 -6.29 2.81 9.35
CA GLY A 62 -7.66 2.32 9.26
C GLY A 62 -7.81 0.85 9.65
N LEU A 63 -8.78 0.20 9.01
CA LEU A 63 -9.18 -1.18 9.19
C LEU A 63 -7.99 -2.11 8.92
N ASN A 64 -7.76 -3.06 9.83
CA ASN A 64 -6.66 -4.01 9.69
C ASN A 64 -7.00 -5.46 10.06
N LYS A 65 -8.29 -5.80 10.20
CA LYS A 65 -8.72 -7.12 10.67
C LYS A 65 -8.20 -8.29 9.84
N ASP A 66 -7.99 -8.07 8.54
CA ASP A 66 -7.45 -9.05 7.58
C ASP A 66 -5.96 -8.85 7.32
N GLY A 67 -5.32 -7.93 8.04
CA GLY A 67 -3.91 -7.59 7.88
C GLY A 67 -3.62 -6.65 6.72
N GLN A 68 -4.64 -5.97 6.14
CA GLN A 68 -4.50 -5.13 4.95
C GLN A 68 -3.52 -3.96 5.06
N LEU A 69 -3.10 -3.59 6.27
CA LEU A 69 -2.08 -2.57 6.48
C LEU A 69 -0.65 -3.13 6.38
N GLY A 70 -0.46 -4.46 6.47
CA GLY A 70 0.86 -5.08 6.37
C GLY A 70 1.81 -4.71 7.51
N LEU A 71 1.29 -4.49 8.72
CA LEU A 71 2.06 -4.01 9.88
C LEU A 71 2.54 -5.12 10.82
N GLY A 72 2.34 -6.40 10.47
CA GLY A 72 2.69 -7.53 11.34
C GLY A 72 1.66 -7.84 12.43
N HIS A 73 0.49 -7.20 12.40
CA HIS A 73 -0.64 -7.42 13.30
C HIS A 73 -1.97 -7.16 12.58
N THR A 74 -3.09 -7.44 13.26
CA THR A 74 -4.46 -7.28 12.73
C THR A 74 -5.29 -6.20 13.43
N GLU A 75 -4.68 -5.45 14.34
CA GLU A 75 -5.35 -4.32 15.03
C GLU A 75 -5.48 -3.10 14.11
N ASP A 76 -6.65 -2.45 14.14
CA ASP A 76 -6.91 -1.18 13.44
C ASP A 76 -5.94 -0.09 13.91
N VAL A 77 -5.58 0.82 13.00
CA VAL A 77 -4.58 1.86 13.27
C VAL A 77 -5.17 3.24 13.03
N LEU A 78 -5.13 4.11 14.04
CA LEU A 78 -5.80 5.41 14.01
C LEU A 78 -4.95 6.56 13.45
N TYR A 79 -3.64 6.33 13.27
CA TYR A 79 -2.69 7.31 12.75
C TYR A 79 -1.92 6.70 11.57
N PHE A 80 -1.54 7.52 10.59
CA PHE A 80 -0.66 7.06 9.52
C PHE A 80 0.65 6.52 10.08
N THR A 81 0.84 5.20 9.95
CA THR A 81 1.96 4.47 10.53
C THR A 81 2.83 3.92 9.41
N PRO A 82 4.17 4.07 9.49
CA PRO A 82 5.06 3.58 8.46
C PRO A 82 5.08 2.04 8.44
N CYS A 83 4.95 1.47 7.24
CA CYS A 83 5.10 0.04 7.00
C CYS A 83 6.59 -0.34 7.05
N LYS A 84 7.09 -0.60 8.25
CA LYS A 84 8.53 -0.81 8.50
C LYS A 84 9.14 -1.98 7.73
N SER A 85 8.33 -2.99 7.39
CA SER A 85 8.77 -4.13 6.58
C SER A 85 9.15 -3.77 5.15
N LEU A 86 8.74 -2.60 4.67
CA LEU A 86 9.11 -2.07 3.35
C LEU A 86 10.18 -0.98 3.44
N LEU A 87 10.80 -0.75 4.61
CA LEU A 87 11.93 0.18 4.70
C LEU A 87 13.09 -0.33 3.84
N GLY A 88 13.63 0.56 3.02
CA GLY A 88 14.65 0.21 2.02
C GLY A 88 14.09 -0.51 0.79
N CYS A 89 12.80 -0.82 0.75
CA CYS A 89 12.10 -1.30 -0.44
C CYS A 89 11.36 -0.13 -1.08
N PRO A 90 11.82 0.39 -2.22
CA PRO A 90 11.22 1.57 -2.79
C PRO A 90 9.81 1.33 -3.32
N VAL A 91 8.81 2.01 -2.76
CA VAL A 91 7.40 1.82 -3.14
C VAL A 91 7.06 2.66 -4.37
N GLN A 92 6.79 1.97 -5.48
CA GLN A 92 6.50 2.57 -6.78
C GLN A 92 5.01 2.76 -7.05
N GLN A 93 4.14 1.88 -6.57
CA GLN A 93 2.68 2.04 -6.66
C GLN A 93 2.02 1.37 -5.46
N VAL A 94 0.84 1.87 -5.11
CA VAL A 94 -0.03 1.27 -4.12
C VAL A 94 -1.47 1.38 -4.60
N ALA A 95 -2.28 0.35 -4.39
CA ALA A 95 -3.71 0.41 -4.59
C ALA A 95 -4.43 -0.36 -3.47
N CYS A 96 -5.53 0.19 -2.98
CA CYS A 96 -6.33 -0.43 -1.92
C CYS A 96 -7.62 -0.99 -2.53
N GLY A 97 -7.87 -2.27 -2.32
CA GLY A 97 -9.16 -2.90 -2.53
C GLY A 97 -10.06 -2.76 -1.31
N TRP A 98 -11.09 -3.60 -1.20
CA TRP A 98 -12.03 -3.52 -0.08
C TRP A 98 -11.36 -3.80 1.28
N ASP A 99 -10.79 -4.98 1.39
CA ASP A 99 -10.14 -5.55 2.57
C ASP A 99 -8.68 -5.91 2.27
N PHE A 100 -8.09 -5.29 1.24
CA PHE A 100 -6.71 -5.52 0.90
C PHE A 100 -5.92 -4.37 0.31
N THR A 101 -4.60 -4.49 0.38
CA THR A 101 -3.65 -3.56 -0.25
C THR A 101 -2.74 -4.32 -1.21
N ILE A 102 -2.54 -3.75 -2.40
CA ILE A 102 -1.48 -4.12 -3.33
C ILE A 102 -0.39 -3.07 -3.47
N ILE A 103 0.85 -3.53 -3.56
CA ILE A 103 2.04 -2.68 -3.56
C ILE A 103 2.99 -3.18 -4.64
N LEU A 104 3.55 -2.25 -5.42
CA LEU A 104 4.64 -2.49 -6.37
C LEU A 104 5.91 -1.85 -5.84
N THR A 105 7.00 -2.63 -5.74
CA THR A 105 8.31 -2.15 -5.28
C THR A 105 9.43 -2.42 -6.30
N GLY A 106 10.52 -1.66 -6.20
CA GLY A 106 11.62 -1.64 -7.19
C GLY A 106 12.74 -2.68 -7.04
N VAL A 107 12.73 -3.59 -6.05
CA VAL A 107 13.76 -4.65 -5.89
C VAL A 107 13.28 -5.78 -4.97
N PRO A 108 13.71 -7.04 -5.19
CA PRO A 108 13.29 -8.16 -4.36
C PRO A 108 14.11 -8.28 -3.07
N HIS A 109 13.43 -8.38 -1.94
CA HIS A 109 13.99 -8.96 -0.71
C HIS A 109 13.19 -10.21 -0.36
N GLY A 110 13.93 -11.27 -0.04
CA GLY A 110 13.45 -12.66 0.00
C GLY A 110 12.28 -12.94 0.95
N PRO A 111 11.73 -14.16 0.88
CA PRO A 111 10.43 -14.51 1.46
C PRO A 111 10.46 -14.42 2.99
N ARG A 112 9.51 -13.70 3.59
CA ARG A 112 9.12 -13.85 5.00
C ARG A 112 7.59 -13.88 5.12
N ARG A 113 7.09 -14.82 5.92
CA ARG A 113 5.67 -15.23 5.98
C ARG A 113 4.83 -14.34 6.91
N CYS A 114 3.59 -14.07 6.46
CA CYS A 114 2.35 -13.70 7.17
C CYS A 114 2.32 -12.42 8.01
N VAL A 115 1.21 -11.64 7.91
CA VAL A 115 0.98 -10.24 8.39
C VAL A 115 2.00 -9.19 7.96
N PHE A 116 3.07 -9.62 7.32
CA PHE A 116 4.01 -8.80 6.56
C PHE A 116 3.69 -8.89 5.06
N PRO A 117 3.97 -7.83 4.28
CA PRO A 117 3.95 -7.86 2.83
C PRO A 117 4.58 -9.12 2.22
N GLN A 118 3.85 -9.84 1.36
CA GLN A 118 4.32 -11.08 0.72
C GLN A 118 4.52 -10.90 -0.78
N ALA A 119 5.62 -11.42 -1.34
CA ALA A 119 5.83 -11.39 -2.78
C ALA A 119 4.95 -12.39 -3.54
N VAL A 120 4.27 -11.92 -4.60
CA VAL A 120 3.72 -12.80 -5.64
C VAL A 120 4.84 -13.13 -6.63
N GLU A 121 5.45 -14.31 -6.49
CA GLU A 121 6.57 -14.79 -7.33
C GLU A 121 6.13 -15.39 -8.68
N LEU A 122 4.82 -15.37 -8.98
CA LEU A 122 4.26 -16.03 -10.17
C LEU A 122 4.44 -15.21 -11.47
N LEU A 123 4.86 -13.95 -11.38
CA LEU A 123 4.97 -13.06 -12.51
C LEU A 123 6.38 -13.13 -13.12
N ARG A 124 6.44 -13.53 -14.40
CA ARG A 124 7.70 -13.63 -15.17
C ARG A 124 8.08 -12.30 -15.84
N GLU A 125 7.10 -11.45 -16.07
CA GLU A 125 7.24 -10.16 -16.75
C GLU A 125 7.23 -9.01 -15.75
N MET A 126 7.83 -7.88 -16.16
CA MET A 126 7.87 -6.67 -15.33
C MET A 126 6.46 -6.10 -15.16
N VAL A 127 6.02 -5.91 -13.92
CA VAL A 127 4.78 -5.17 -13.63
C VAL A 127 5.03 -3.68 -13.79
N VAL A 128 4.27 -3.05 -14.68
CA VAL A 128 4.34 -1.61 -14.96
C VAL A 128 3.26 -0.82 -14.23
N SER A 129 2.14 -1.45 -13.89
CA SER A 129 1.07 -0.81 -13.14
C SER A 129 0.18 -1.80 -12.40
N ILE A 130 -0.36 -1.36 -11.27
CA ILE A 130 -1.28 -2.13 -10.43
C ILE A 130 -2.59 -1.37 -10.19
N ALA A 131 -3.69 -2.11 -10.06
CA ALA A 131 -4.98 -1.57 -9.64
C ALA A 131 -5.72 -2.57 -8.75
N ALA A 132 -6.54 -2.07 -7.83
CA ALA A 132 -7.36 -2.88 -6.95
C ALA A 132 -8.82 -2.45 -7.04
N GLY A 133 -9.72 -3.44 -7.12
CA GLY A 133 -11.15 -3.26 -6.99
C GLY A 133 -11.69 -3.94 -5.72
N LEU A 134 -13.01 -4.09 -5.65
CA LEU A 134 -13.68 -4.60 -4.46
C LEU A 134 -13.20 -6.01 -4.06
N ARG A 135 -13.01 -6.92 -5.02
CA ARG A 135 -12.62 -8.33 -4.79
C ARG A 135 -11.58 -8.85 -5.79
N HIS A 136 -10.90 -7.94 -6.49
CA HIS A 136 -9.95 -8.31 -7.53
C HIS A 136 -8.79 -7.32 -7.58
N ALA A 137 -7.62 -7.84 -7.95
CA ALA A 137 -6.44 -7.06 -8.23
C ALA A 137 -6.03 -7.26 -9.70
N LEU A 138 -5.45 -6.22 -10.28
CA LEU A 138 -4.94 -6.21 -11.64
C LEU A 138 -3.47 -5.80 -11.61
N ALA A 139 -2.66 -6.52 -12.36
CA ALA A 139 -1.28 -6.15 -12.65
C ALA A 139 -1.08 -6.15 -14.16
N ALA A 140 -0.68 -5.00 -14.71
CA ALA A 140 -0.29 -4.87 -16.10
C ALA A 140 1.21 -5.15 -16.21
N THR A 141 1.60 -6.03 -17.13
CA THR A 141 3.02 -6.37 -17.37
C THR A 141 3.53 -5.83 -18.70
N GLY A 142 4.82 -5.53 -18.76
CA GLY A 142 5.56 -5.17 -19.96
C GLY A 142 6.60 -6.25 -20.33
N LEU A 143 7.03 -6.24 -21.58
CA LEU A 143 7.85 -7.28 -22.21
C LEU A 143 9.30 -7.40 -21.70
N GLU A 144 9.73 -6.57 -20.76
CA GLU A 144 11.12 -6.58 -20.28
C GLU A 144 11.30 -7.41 -18.99
N ASN A 145 12.43 -8.11 -18.92
CA ASN A 145 12.80 -8.98 -17.79
C ASN A 145 13.14 -8.13 -16.56
N SER A 146 12.22 -8.02 -15.61
CA SER A 146 12.49 -7.60 -14.23
C SER A 146 11.42 -8.13 -13.29
N GLN A 147 11.82 -8.56 -12.09
CA GLN A 147 10.96 -9.21 -11.10
C GLN A 147 10.07 -8.19 -10.38
N ALA A 148 8.77 -8.44 -10.35
CA ALA A 148 7.81 -7.67 -9.57
C ALA A 148 7.50 -8.38 -8.25
N ILE A 149 7.53 -7.64 -7.15
CA ILE A 149 6.89 -8.05 -5.90
C ILE A 149 5.53 -7.35 -5.87
N CYS A 150 4.47 -8.10 -6.19
CA CYS A 150 3.11 -7.70 -5.82
C CYS A 150 2.86 -8.17 -4.40
N VAL A 151 2.56 -7.24 -3.49
CA VAL A 151 2.15 -7.56 -2.13
C VAL A 151 0.64 -7.70 -2.10
N LEU A 152 0.08 -8.75 -1.51
CA LEU A 152 -1.35 -8.84 -1.22
C LEU A 152 -1.51 -8.95 0.30
N ALA A 153 -2.27 -8.04 0.90
CA ALA A 153 -2.60 -8.11 2.31
C ALA A 153 -4.12 -8.16 2.45
N GLY A 154 -4.75 -9.33 2.63
CA GLY A 154 -6.21 -9.51 2.81
C GLY A 154 -6.70 -10.93 2.47
N SER A 155 -7.98 -11.25 2.72
CA SER A 155 -8.51 -12.63 2.74
C SER A 155 -9.07 -13.19 1.42
N ASP A 156 -9.46 -12.37 0.44
CA ASP A 156 -10.07 -12.85 -0.83
C ASP A 156 -9.49 -12.17 -2.09
N HIS A 157 -8.53 -12.81 -2.79
CA HIS A 157 -7.91 -12.22 -4.00
C HIS A 157 -8.05 -13.09 -5.24
N SER A 158 -8.59 -12.48 -6.30
CA SER A 158 -8.39 -12.93 -7.68
C SER A 158 -7.52 -11.89 -8.40
N ALA A 159 -6.34 -12.30 -8.86
CA ALA A 159 -5.44 -11.48 -9.64
C ALA A 159 -5.61 -11.82 -11.13
N SER A 160 -5.78 -10.81 -11.98
CA SER A 160 -5.80 -11.00 -13.43
C SER A 160 -4.63 -10.29 -14.08
N LEU A 161 -3.98 -11.02 -14.99
CA LEU A 161 -2.84 -10.58 -15.77
C LEU A 161 -3.34 -10.23 -17.18
N THR A 162 -3.04 -9.03 -17.65
CA THR A 162 -3.29 -8.64 -19.04
C THR A 162 -1.97 -8.26 -19.68
N GLY A 163 -1.42 -9.14 -20.51
CA GLY A 163 -0.31 -8.88 -21.42
C GLY A 163 -0.78 -9.00 -22.87
N ARG A 164 -0.21 -8.18 -23.76
CA ARG A 164 -0.19 -8.40 -25.20
C ARG A 164 1.24 -8.53 -25.66
#